data_AF-A0A347WAJ2-F1
#
_entry.id   AF-A0A347WAJ2-F1
#
_cell.length_a   1.000
_cell.length_b   1.000
_cell.length_c   1.000
_cell.angle_alpha   90.00
_cell.angle_beta   90.00
_cell.angle_gamma   90.00
#
_symmetry.space_group_name_H-M   'P 1'
#
loop_
_entity.id
_entity.type
_entity.pdbx_description
1 polymer ?
#
loop_
_entity_poly.entity_id
_entity_poly.type
_entity_poly.pdbx_seq_one_letter_code
_entity_poly.pdbx_strand_id
1 'polypeptide(L)'
;MLPRAGSVTYIIFFFLTGSPLLQHLEHLFQHYGYGVIGVIVMLESMGAPLPAETLLISAGIYCAATHRLDIAWVAVAGIIGAIMGDNFGYLIGRWLGHPLLERKGARIGLTPRRLQTGRFLFKRYGGVIVAFGRFIAFLRMFVALLAGANEMPWPSFLLFNAIGGIFWAGGYAYAAYYLGHSISRISGPVGIAVAIGGGIMLLCSVIFLRRHEARLAAEAEAAAEREMNQSGEQTEK
;
A
#
# COMPACT_ATOMS: atom_id res chain seq x y z
N MET A 1 7.24 -45.28 18.84
CA MET A 1 8.27 -45.03 17.81
C MET A 1 8.07 -43.59 17.33
N LEU A 2 8.80 -42.64 17.91
CA LEU A 2 8.63 -41.21 17.68
C LEU A 2 9.37 -40.77 16.40
N PRO A 3 8.76 -40.02 15.48
CA PRO A 3 9.47 -39.52 14.32
C PRO A 3 10.39 -38.37 14.71
N ARG A 4 11.69 -38.55 14.52
CA ARG A 4 12.70 -37.49 14.52
C ARG A 4 12.54 -36.65 13.26
N ALA A 5 11.99 -35.44 13.37
CA ALA A 5 12.05 -34.41 12.33
C ALA A 5 11.92 -33.00 12.93
N GLY A 6 13.01 -32.21 12.84
CA GLY A 6 13.06 -30.74 12.86
C GLY A 6 12.37 -29.98 13.99
N SER A 7 13.06 -29.73 15.11
CA SER A 7 12.60 -28.89 16.23
C SER A 7 12.19 -27.46 15.83
N VAL A 8 12.72 -26.92 14.73
CA VAL A 8 12.42 -25.55 14.27
C VAL A 8 11.03 -25.46 13.64
N THR A 9 10.60 -26.47 12.88
CA THR A 9 9.26 -26.51 12.27
C THR A 9 8.18 -26.58 13.34
N TYR A 10 8.39 -27.36 14.41
CA TYR A 10 7.45 -27.41 15.54
C TYR A 10 7.43 -26.12 16.35
N ILE A 11 8.57 -25.46 16.58
CA ILE A 11 8.62 -24.19 17.30
C ILE A 11 7.94 -23.10 16.49
N ILE A 12 8.19 -23.02 15.18
CA ILE A 12 7.53 -22.07 14.28
C ILE A 12 6.05 -22.38 14.14
N PHE A 13 5.66 -23.65 13.99
CA PHE A 13 4.26 -24.08 13.94
C PHE A 13 3.53 -23.78 15.25
N PHE A 14 4.15 -24.01 16.42
CA PHE A 14 3.59 -23.72 17.75
C PHE A 14 3.53 -22.21 18.02
N PHE A 15 4.53 -21.43 17.60
CA PHE A 15 4.47 -19.95 17.66
C PHE A 15 3.44 -19.37 16.70
N LEU A 16 3.27 -19.95 15.51
CA LEU A 16 2.23 -19.57 14.57
C LEU A 16 0.85 -19.91 15.13
N THR A 17 0.54 -21.19 15.32
CA THR A 17 -0.79 -21.69 15.76
C THR A 17 -1.17 -21.28 17.19
N GLY A 18 -0.19 -21.06 18.07
CA GLY A 18 -0.41 -20.57 19.44
C GLY A 18 -0.43 -19.05 19.57
N SER A 19 -0.23 -18.28 18.48
CA SER A 19 -0.25 -16.83 18.59
C SER A 19 -1.67 -16.32 18.86
N PRO A 20 -1.86 -15.38 19.82
CA PRO A 20 -3.17 -14.78 20.06
C PRO A 20 -3.75 -14.15 18.78
N LEU A 21 -2.88 -13.69 17.88
CA LEU A 21 -3.26 -13.14 16.58
C LEU A 21 -3.95 -14.20 15.68
N LEU A 22 -3.43 -15.42 15.55
CA LEU A 22 -4.07 -16.44 14.73
C LEU A 22 -5.41 -16.92 15.32
N GLN A 23 -5.53 -17.01 16.64
CA GLN A 23 -6.79 -17.33 17.30
C GLN A 23 -7.85 -16.24 17.09
N HIS A 24 -7.44 -14.96 17.18
CA HIS A 24 -8.31 -13.84 16.85
C HIS A 24 -8.71 -13.86 15.38
N LEU A 25 -7.77 -14.13 14.47
CA LEU A 25 -8.07 -14.25 13.04
C LEU A 25 -9.04 -15.38 12.76
N GLU A 26 -8.86 -16.56 13.35
CA GLU A 26 -9.80 -17.67 13.18
C GLU A 26 -11.19 -17.32 13.69
N HIS A 27 -11.31 -16.69 14.86
CA HIS A 27 -12.59 -16.20 15.38
C HIS A 27 -13.22 -15.13 14.46
N LEU A 28 -12.42 -14.18 13.98
CA LEU A 28 -12.84 -13.13 13.05
C LEU A 28 -13.29 -13.71 11.70
N PHE A 29 -12.61 -14.72 11.18
CA PHE A 29 -12.97 -15.39 9.93
C PHE A 29 -14.21 -16.27 10.07
N GLN A 30 -14.35 -17.00 11.18
CA GLN A 30 -15.53 -17.83 11.43
C GLN A 30 -16.81 -16.99 11.57
N HIS A 31 -16.71 -15.75 12.06
CA HIS A 31 -17.86 -14.85 12.24
C HIS A 31 -18.09 -13.86 11.09
N TYR A 32 -17.03 -13.26 10.56
CA TYR A 32 -17.10 -12.12 9.62
C TYR A 32 -16.56 -12.43 8.23
N GLY A 33 -15.97 -13.62 8.01
CA GLY A 33 -15.42 -14.06 6.74
C GLY A 33 -14.33 -13.12 6.18
N TYR A 34 -14.12 -13.15 4.87
CA TYR A 34 -13.13 -12.32 4.18
C TYR A 34 -13.42 -10.82 4.27
N GLY A 35 -14.66 -10.43 4.62
CA GLY A 35 -15.10 -9.05 4.68
C GLY A 35 -14.31 -8.20 5.68
N VAL A 36 -13.82 -8.79 6.78
CA VAL A 36 -13.06 -8.03 7.78
C VAL A 36 -11.69 -7.59 7.25
N ILE A 37 -11.07 -8.38 6.38
CA ILE A 37 -9.84 -8.00 5.68
C ILE A 37 -10.13 -6.78 4.82
N GLY A 38 -11.20 -6.83 4.04
CA GLY A 38 -11.61 -5.72 3.19
C GLY A 38 -11.87 -4.44 3.99
N VAL A 39 -12.58 -4.54 5.11
CA VAL A 39 -12.88 -3.37 5.96
C VAL A 39 -11.62 -2.77 6.58
N ILE A 40 -10.72 -3.59 7.13
CA ILE A 40 -9.48 -3.08 7.75
C ILE A 40 -8.58 -2.43 6.70
N VAL A 41 -8.38 -3.09 5.55
CA VAL A 41 -7.59 -2.53 4.44
C VAL A 41 -8.24 -1.24 3.91
N MET A 42 -9.57 -1.19 3.85
CA MET A 42 -10.33 0.01 3.45
C MET A 42 -10.11 1.17 4.41
N LEU A 43 -10.27 0.94 5.71
CA LEU A 43 -10.08 1.98 6.72
C LEU A 43 -8.64 2.51 6.71
N GLU A 44 -7.67 1.63 6.54
CA GLU A 44 -6.27 2.05 6.41
C GLU A 44 -6.01 2.87 5.16
N SER A 45 -6.52 2.40 4.02
CA SER A 45 -6.38 3.06 2.72
C SER A 45 -7.10 4.42 2.70
N MET A 46 -8.12 4.61 3.54
CA MET A 46 -8.78 5.89 3.77
C MET A 46 -7.93 6.86 4.62
N GLY A 47 -6.89 6.37 5.30
CA GLY A 47 -5.94 7.16 6.10
C GLY A 47 -5.87 6.78 7.59
N ALA A 48 -6.56 5.73 8.04
CA ALA A 48 -6.43 5.25 9.42
C ALA A 48 -5.09 4.53 9.64
N PRO A 49 -4.40 4.71 10.77
CA PRO A 49 -3.16 4.01 11.06
C PRO A 49 -3.45 2.58 11.55
N LEU A 50 -3.93 1.73 10.64
CA LEU A 50 -4.18 0.31 10.89
C LEU A 50 -3.05 -0.56 10.32
N PRO A 51 -2.87 -1.80 10.82
CA PRO A 51 -1.81 -2.70 10.36
C PRO A 51 -2.31 -3.70 9.30
N ALA A 52 -2.82 -3.23 8.16
CA ALA A 52 -3.37 -4.10 7.13
C ALA A 52 -2.30 -4.88 6.35
N GLU A 53 -1.05 -4.39 6.25
CA GLU A 53 0.04 -5.22 5.72
C GLU A 53 0.23 -6.46 6.60
N THR A 54 0.28 -6.26 7.92
CA THR A 54 0.40 -7.36 8.88
C THR A 54 -0.79 -8.31 8.76
N LEU A 55 -2.00 -7.77 8.62
CA LEU A 55 -3.21 -8.58 8.43
C LEU A 55 -3.15 -9.44 7.15
N LEU A 56 -2.79 -8.87 6.01
CA LEU A 56 -2.68 -9.59 4.73
C LEU A 56 -1.59 -10.66 4.77
N ILE A 57 -0.45 -10.36 5.40
CA ILE A 57 0.64 -11.32 5.59
C ILE A 57 0.21 -12.46 6.51
N SER A 58 -0.38 -12.14 7.67
CA SER A 58 -0.87 -13.15 8.62
C SER A 58 -1.96 -14.03 8.01
N ALA A 59 -2.91 -13.44 7.28
CA ALA A 59 -3.94 -14.17 6.56
C ALA A 59 -3.34 -15.09 5.49
N GLY A 60 -2.38 -14.60 4.68
CA GLY A 60 -1.71 -15.40 3.66
C GLY A 60 -0.95 -16.60 4.23
N ILE A 61 -0.19 -16.40 5.32
CA ILE A 61 0.51 -17.49 6.02
C ILE A 61 -0.49 -18.49 6.61
N TYR A 62 -1.58 -18.01 7.21
CA TYR A 62 -2.63 -18.89 7.76
C TYR A 62 -3.32 -19.72 6.68
N CYS A 63 -3.62 -19.13 5.52
CA CYS A 63 -4.14 -19.88 4.36
C CYS A 63 -3.19 -21.01 3.95
N ALA A 64 -1.88 -20.74 3.92
CA ALA A 64 -0.86 -21.72 3.56
C ALA A 64 -0.70 -22.85 4.60
N ALA A 65 -0.87 -22.54 5.90
CA ALA A 65 -0.70 -23.50 6.98
C ALA A 65 -1.92 -24.39 7.21
N THR A 66 -3.13 -23.85 7.06
CA THR A 66 -4.37 -24.53 7.46
C THR A 66 -5.23 -25.01 6.29
N HIS A 67 -5.05 -24.43 5.09
CA HIS A 67 -5.91 -24.65 3.92
C HIS A 67 -7.41 -24.39 4.17
N ARG A 68 -7.77 -23.67 5.24
CA ARG A 68 -9.17 -23.35 5.60
C ARG A 68 -9.71 -22.10 4.91
N LEU A 69 -8.82 -21.28 4.37
CA LEU A 69 -9.14 -20.04 3.66
C LEU A 69 -8.52 -20.09 2.27
N ASP A 70 -9.26 -19.55 1.30
CA ASP A 70 -8.79 -19.41 -0.06
C ASP A 70 -8.02 -18.09 -0.20
N ILE A 71 -6.78 -18.19 -0.68
CA ILE A 71 -5.92 -17.03 -0.89
C ILE A 71 -6.49 -16.06 -1.94
N ALA A 72 -7.25 -16.56 -2.92
CA ALA A 72 -7.88 -15.72 -3.92
C ALA A 72 -8.92 -14.79 -3.27
N TRP A 73 -9.71 -15.31 -2.32
CA TRP A 73 -10.71 -14.50 -1.61
C TRP A 73 -10.08 -13.51 -0.63
N VAL A 74 -8.95 -13.88 0.00
CA VAL A 74 -8.14 -12.93 0.80
C VAL A 74 -7.61 -11.79 -0.06
N ALA A 75 -7.02 -12.11 -1.22
CA ALA A 75 -6.52 -11.12 -2.16
C ALA A 75 -7.64 -10.22 -2.69
N VAL A 76 -8.77 -10.79 -3.12
CA VAL A 76 -9.93 -10.05 -3.61
C VAL A 76 -10.47 -9.10 -2.54
N ALA A 77 -10.63 -9.57 -1.29
CA ALA A 77 -11.09 -8.73 -0.20
C ALA A 77 -10.14 -7.56 0.07
N GLY A 78 -8.82 -7.83 0.11
CA GLY A 78 -7.81 -6.79 0.29
C GLY A 78 -7.78 -5.78 -0.86
N ILE A 79 -7.91 -6.24 -2.10
CA ILE A 79 -7.94 -5.38 -3.30
C ILE A 79 -9.18 -4.49 -3.29
N ILE A 80 -10.36 -5.05 -3.03
CA ILE A 80 -11.60 -4.27 -2.95
C ILE A 80 -11.50 -3.24 -1.82
N GLY A 81 -11.04 -3.67 -0.65
CA GLY A 81 -10.83 -2.77 0.49
C GLY A 81 -9.91 -1.61 0.14
N ALA A 82 -8.76 -1.92 -0.46
CA ALA A 82 -7.78 -0.94 -0.91
C ALA A 82 -8.38 0.10 -1.87
N ILE A 83 -9.05 -0.39 -2.92
CA ILE A 83 -9.67 0.46 -3.93
C ILE A 83 -10.75 1.35 -3.30
N MET A 84 -11.63 0.78 -2.47
CA MET A 84 -12.71 1.53 -1.83
C MET A 84 -12.16 2.59 -0.87
N GLY A 85 -11.18 2.24 -0.04
CA GLY A 85 -10.58 3.17 0.92
C GLY A 85 -9.91 4.36 0.25
N ASP A 86 -9.12 4.12 -0.79
CA ASP A 86 -8.51 5.17 -1.60
C ASP A 86 -9.57 6.03 -2.31
N ASN A 87 -10.68 5.45 -2.75
CA ASN A 87 -11.78 6.23 -3.31
C ASN A 87 -12.40 7.16 -2.27
N PHE A 88 -12.61 6.69 -1.03
CA PHE A 88 -13.05 7.59 0.05
C PHE A 88 -12.02 8.68 0.32
N GLY A 89 -10.72 8.35 0.37
CA GLY A 89 -9.65 9.34 0.51
C GLY A 89 -9.65 10.38 -0.62
N TYR A 90 -9.89 9.96 -1.86
CA TYR A 90 -10.04 10.85 -3.01
C TYR A 90 -11.26 11.76 -2.88
N LEU A 91 -12.41 11.22 -2.47
CA LEU A 91 -13.62 12.02 -2.25
C LEU A 91 -13.38 13.07 -1.14
N ILE A 92 -12.79 12.64 -0.02
CA ILE A 92 -12.39 13.53 1.09
C ILE A 92 -11.49 14.63 0.54
N GLY A 93 -10.45 14.28 -0.23
CA GLY A 93 -9.52 15.25 -0.82
C GLY A 93 -10.20 16.23 -1.76
N ARG A 94 -11.12 15.74 -2.60
CA ARG A 94 -11.90 16.54 -3.55
C ARG A 94 -12.82 17.54 -2.83
N TRP A 95 -13.45 17.10 -1.75
CA TRP A 95 -14.37 17.90 -0.95
C TRP A 95 -13.66 18.91 -0.05
N LEU A 96 -12.53 18.53 0.55
CA LEU A 96 -11.73 19.39 1.40
C LEU A 96 -10.91 20.41 0.60
N GLY A 97 -10.39 20.02 -0.57
CA GLY A 97 -9.51 20.85 -1.39
C GLY A 97 -10.10 22.25 -1.67
N HIS A 98 -11.24 22.31 -2.36
CA HIS A 98 -11.84 23.58 -2.80
C HIS A 98 -12.16 24.58 -1.66
N PRO A 99 -12.85 24.20 -0.56
CA PRO A 99 -13.15 25.13 0.53
C PRO A 99 -11.97 25.45 1.45
N LEU A 100 -10.96 24.56 1.60
CA LEU A 100 -9.74 24.88 2.36
C LEU A 100 -8.87 25.91 1.63
N LEU A 101 -8.80 25.80 0.30
CA LEU A 101 -8.20 26.81 -0.56
C LEU A 101 -8.82 28.19 -0.35
N GLU A 102 -10.16 28.28 -0.43
CA GLU A 102 -10.90 29.55 -0.36
C GLU A 102 -10.81 30.21 1.02
N ARG A 103 -10.80 29.43 2.11
CA ARG A 103 -10.90 29.98 3.47
C ARG A 103 -9.58 30.09 4.22
N LYS A 104 -8.61 29.20 3.97
CA LYS A 104 -7.41 29.07 4.82
C LYS A 104 -6.11 28.78 4.06
N GLY A 105 -6.09 28.83 2.73
CA GLY A 105 -4.92 28.46 1.91
C GLY A 105 -3.59 29.09 2.35
N ALA A 106 -3.61 30.39 2.71
CA ALA A 106 -2.44 31.11 3.20
C ALA A 106 -1.91 30.63 4.57
N ARG A 107 -2.76 30.10 5.46
CA ARG A 107 -2.39 29.68 6.82
C ARG A 107 -1.84 28.25 6.90
N ILE A 108 -2.08 27.44 5.86
CA ILE A 108 -1.64 26.03 5.76
C ILE A 108 -0.56 25.81 4.69
N GLY A 109 0.03 26.88 4.16
CA GLY A 109 1.10 26.80 3.15
C GLY A 109 0.64 26.34 1.77
N LEU A 110 -0.67 26.28 1.53
CA LEU A 110 -1.30 26.06 0.23
C LEU A 110 -1.43 27.41 -0.48
N THR A 111 -0.30 27.94 -0.94
CA THR A 111 -0.27 29.13 -1.78
C THR A 111 -0.85 28.82 -3.16
N PRO A 112 -1.49 29.80 -3.85
CA PRO A 112 -2.03 29.60 -5.20
C PRO A 112 -1.03 28.97 -6.17
N ARG A 113 0.27 29.32 -6.02
CA ARG A 113 1.39 28.76 -6.80
C ARG A 113 1.57 27.26 -6.57
N ARG A 114 1.67 26.80 -5.32
CA ARG A 114 1.83 25.38 -4.97
C ARG A 114 0.65 24.52 -5.44
N LEU A 115 -0.54 25.11 -5.44
CA LEU A 115 -1.76 24.49 -5.95
C LEU A 115 -1.78 24.33 -7.46
N GLN A 116 -1.33 25.34 -8.20
CA GLN A 116 -1.15 25.23 -9.64
C GLN A 116 -0.10 24.16 -9.98
N THR A 117 1.01 24.12 -9.24
CA THR A 117 2.04 23.07 -9.39
C THR A 117 1.47 21.68 -9.12
N GLY A 118 0.72 21.50 -8.02
CA GLY A 118 0.08 20.22 -7.70
C GLY A 118 -0.92 19.78 -8.78
N ARG A 119 -1.76 20.69 -9.27
CA ARG A 119 -2.71 20.43 -10.37
C ARG A 119 -1.98 20.04 -11.65
N PHE A 120 -0.91 20.74 -12.00
CA PHE A 120 -0.09 20.41 -13.16
C PHE A 120 0.54 19.01 -13.03
N LEU A 121 1.12 18.71 -11.86
CA LEU A 121 1.78 17.44 -11.59
C LEU A 121 0.79 16.27 -11.65
N PHE A 122 -0.41 16.40 -11.06
CA PHE A 122 -1.45 15.38 -11.15
C PHE A 122 -2.08 15.29 -12.54
N LYS A 123 -2.14 16.39 -13.30
CA LYS A 123 -2.58 16.35 -14.70
C LYS A 123 -1.62 15.58 -15.59
N ARG A 124 -0.30 15.73 -15.38
CA ARG A 124 0.74 15.13 -16.23
C ARG A 124 1.22 13.76 -15.76
N TYR A 125 1.36 13.56 -14.46
CA TYR A 125 1.94 12.37 -13.84
C TYR A 125 1.00 11.68 -12.84
N GLY A 126 -0.26 12.13 -12.69
CA GLY A 126 -1.17 11.65 -11.65
C GLY A 126 -1.36 10.13 -11.64
N GLY A 127 -1.39 9.48 -12.81
CA GLY A 127 -1.49 8.03 -12.87
C GLY A 127 -0.30 7.30 -12.26
N VAL A 128 0.92 7.75 -12.57
CA VAL A 128 2.17 7.21 -12.00
C VAL A 128 2.22 7.51 -10.51
N ILE A 129 1.87 8.72 -10.09
CA ILE A 129 1.82 9.11 -8.67
C ILE A 129 0.86 8.22 -7.89
N VAL A 130 -0.32 7.94 -8.45
CA VAL A 130 -1.34 7.10 -7.80
C VAL A 130 -0.89 5.65 -7.70
N ALA A 131 -0.40 5.06 -8.80
CA ALA A 131 0.01 3.66 -8.82
C ALA A 131 1.27 3.40 -7.98
N PHE A 132 2.30 4.25 -8.12
CA PHE A 132 3.59 4.04 -7.45
C PHE A 132 3.66 4.66 -6.05
N GLY A 133 2.93 5.74 -5.79
CA GLY A 133 2.88 6.37 -4.47
C GLY A 133 2.35 5.42 -3.38
N ARG A 134 1.57 4.40 -3.76
CA ARG A 134 1.08 3.35 -2.87
C ARG A 134 2.19 2.48 -2.26
N PHE A 135 3.34 2.37 -2.93
CA PHE A 135 4.50 1.59 -2.43
C PHE A 135 5.39 2.39 -1.47
N ILE A 136 5.15 3.69 -1.35
CA ILE A 136 5.89 4.57 -0.45
C ILE A 136 5.07 4.73 0.82
N ALA A 137 5.55 4.14 1.92
CA ALA A 137 4.78 3.94 3.15
C ALA A 137 4.10 5.20 3.72
N PHE A 138 4.77 6.36 3.67
CA PHE A 138 4.16 7.61 4.13
C PHE A 138 3.27 8.23 3.05
N LEU A 139 3.72 8.21 1.80
CA LEU A 139 3.05 8.89 0.69
C LEU A 139 1.71 8.23 0.35
N ARG A 140 1.59 6.90 0.51
CA ARG A 140 0.36 6.15 0.20
C ARG A 140 -0.88 6.65 0.93
N MET A 141 -0.73 7.11 2.17
CA MET A 141 -1.83 7.66 2.96
C MET A 141 -2.36 8.99 2.41
N PHE A 142 -1.51 9.73 1.71
CA PHE A 142 -1.84 11.06 1.20
C PHE A 142 -2.13 11.08 -0.29
N VAL A 143 -1.72 10.07 -1.06
CA VAL A 143 -1.84 10.04 -2.53
C VAL A 143 -3.28 10.21 -2.99
N ALA A 144 -4.22 9.45 -2.42
CA ALA A 144 -5.63 9.55 -2.77
C ALA A 144 -6.20 10.94 -2.41
N LEU A 145 -5.90 11.42 -1.21
CA LEU A 145 -6.30 12.75 -0.74
C LEU A 145 -5.77 13.85 -1.66
N LEU A 146 -4.49 13.79 -2.04
CA LEU A 146 -3.84 14.75 -2.93
C LEU A 146 -4.39 14.67 -4.35
N ALA A 147 -4.67 13.47 -4.86
CA ALA A 147 -5.31 13.29 -6.18
C ALA A 147 -6.69 13.96 -6.23
N GLY A 148 -7.48 13.80 -5.17
CA GLY A 148 -8.77 14.47 -5.01
C GLY A 148 -8.64 15.98 -4.91
N ALA A 149 -7.74 16.46 -4.05
CA ALA A 149 -7.51 17.88 -3.81
C ALA A 149 -6.98 18.64 -5.05
N ASN A 150 -6.21 17.95 -5.90
CA ASN A 150 -5.70 18.49 -7.17
C ASN A 150 -6.63 18.23 -8.36
N GLU A 151 -7.86 17.80 -8.10
CA GLU A 151 -8.91 17.63 -9.08
C GLU A 151 -8.60 16.64 -10.23
N MET A 152 -7.77 15.62 -9.96
CA MET A 152 -7.49 14.56 -10.94
C MET A 152 -8.80 13.91 -11.41
N PRO A 153 -9.00 13.62 -12.71
CA PRO A 153 -10.21 12.94 -13.18
C PRO A 153 -10.42 11.59 -12.49
N TRP A 154 -11.61 11.38 -11.92
CA TRP A 154 -11.92 10.16 -11.15
C TRP A 154 -11.72 8.85 -11.94
N PRO A 155 -12.08 8.72 -13.24
CA PRO A 155 -11.85 7.48 -13.97
C PRO A 155 -10.37 7.12 -14.10
N SER A 156 -9.51 8.11 -14.36
CA SER A 156 -8.06 7.91 -14.39
C SER A 156 -7.54 7.52 -13.03
N PHE A 157 -7.98 8.21 -11.97
CA PHE A 157 -7.61 7.87 -10.59
C PHE A 157 -7.99 6.42 -10.27
N LEU A 158 -9.24 6.02 -10.54
CA LEU A 158 -9.75 4.69 -10.25
C LEU A 158 -8.95 3.60 -10.97
N LEU A 159 -8.61 3.80 -12.24
CA LEU A 159 -7.82 2.84 -13.01
C LEU A 159 -6.43 2.62 -12.39
N PHE A 160 -5.68 3.70 -12.13
CA PHE A 160 -4.34 3.60 -11.57
C PHE A 160 -4.35 3.14 -10.11
N ASN A 161 -5.36 3.54 -9.34
CA ASN A 161 -5.60 3.03 -7.98
C ASN A 161 -5.89 1.52 -8.00
N ALA A 162 -6.77 1.06 -8.89
CA ALA A 162 -7.07 -0.36 -9.04
C ALA A 162 -5.83 -1.18 -9.40
N ILE A 163 -5.04 -0.71 -10.37
CA ILE A 163 -3.76 -1.34 -10.73
C ILE A 163 -2.84 -1.41 -9.50
N GLY A 164 -2.61 -0.29 -8.82
CA GLY A 164 -1.78 -0.23 -7.61
C GLY A 164 -2.29 -1.13 -6.49
N GLY A 165 -3.59 -1.14 -6.23
CA GLY A 165 -4.26 -1.96 -5.24
C GLY A 165 -4.15 -3.47 -5.53
N ILE A 166 -4.30 -3.88 -6.79
CA ILE A 166 -4.10 -5.26 -7.24
C ILE A 166 -2.67 -5.71 -6.96
N PHE A 167 -1.68 -4.94 -7.41
CA PHE A 167 -0.27 -5.30 -7.21
C PHE A 167 0.14 -5.27 -5.74
N TRP A 168 -0.38 -4.32 -4.96
CA TRP A 168 -0.06 -4.20 -3.54
C TRP A 168 -0.76 -5.30 -2.71
N ALA A 169 -2.08 -5.33 -2.66
CA ALA A 169 -2.82 -6.27 -1.80
C ALA A 169 -2.68 -7.71 -2.29
N GLY A 170 -2.77 -7.93 -3.62
CA GLY A 170 -2.52 -9.22 -4.22
C GLY A 170 -1.08 -9.67 -4.03
N GLY A 171 -0.11 -8.77 -4.24
CA GLY A 171 1.31 -9.05 -4.03
C GLY A 171 1.61 -9.50 -2.59
N TYR A 172 1.16 -8.75 -1.58
CA TYR A 172 1.36 -9.12 -0.18
C TYR A 172 0.70 -10.45 0.17
N ALA A 173 -0.56 -10.65 -0.23
CA ALA A 173 -1.30 -11.88 0.07
C ALA A 173 -0.62 -13.10 -0.55
N TYR A 174 -0.36 -13.08 -1.86
CA TYR A 174 0.24 -14.22 -2.55
C TYR A 174 1.71 -14.45 -2.15
N ALA A 175 2.50 -13.38 -1.97
CA ALA A 175 3.87 -13.53 -1.49
C ALA A 175 3.91 -14.21 -0.11
N ALA A 176 3.05 -13.79 0.82
CA ALA A 176 2.94 -14.39 2.14
C ALA A 176 2.45 -15.85 2.09
N TYR A 177 1.50 -16.16 1.21
CA TYR A 177 1.01 -17.52 1.02
C TYR A 177 2.10 -18.47 0.49
N TYR A 178 2.79 -18.09 -0.59
CA TYR A 178 3.87 -18.92 -1.14
C TYR A 178 5.07 -19.02 -0.22
N LEU A 179 5.39 -17.95 0.53
CA LEU A 179 6.41 -17.97 1.56
C LEU A 179 6.03 -18.93 2.69
N GLY A 180 4.79 -18.87 3.19
CA GLY A 180 4.26 -19.78 4.20
C GLY A 180 4.30 -21.24 3.74
N HIS A 181 3.96 -21.51 2.48
CA HIS A 181 3.99 -22.86 1.90
C HIS A 181 5.41 -23.40 1.68
N SER A 182 6.35 -22.51 1.35
CA SER A 182 7.77 -22.86 1.21
C SER A 182 8.40 -23.13 2.58
N ILE A 183 8.03 -22.39 3.61
CA ILE A 183 8.45 -22.63 4.99
C ILE A 183 7.88 -23.95 5.53
N SER A 184 6.65 -24.33 5.15
CA SER A 184 6.02 -25.57 5.60
C SER A 184 6.47 -26.82 4.84
N ARG A 185 6.79 -26.72 3.54
CA ARG A 185 7.31 -27.85 2.74
C ARG A 185 8.83 -27.99 2.78
N ILE A 186 9.56 -26.88 2.86
CA ILE A 186 11.02 -26.86 2.82
C ILE A 186 11.52 -26.60 4.24
N SER A 187 11.48 -27.64 5.06
CA SER A 187 12.22 -27.70 6.32
C SER A 187 13.74 -27.85 6.03
N GLY A 188 14.34 -26.90 5.29
CA GLY A 188 15.74 -26.97 4.86
C GLY A 188 16.31 -25.67 4.26
N PRO A 189 17.64 -25.64 3.95
CA PRO A 189 18.37 -24.42 3.57
C PRO A 189 17.81 -23.68 2.35
N VAL A 190 17.10 -24.39 1.46
CA VAL A 190 16.51 -23.84 0.24
C VAL A 190 15.32 -22.92 0.53
N GLY A 191 14.50 -23.25 1.54
CA GLY A 191 13.37 -22.40 1.95
C GLY A 191 13.86 -21.08 2.55
N ILE A 192 14.95 -21.15 3.32
CA ILE A 192 15.67 -19.99 3.85
C ILE A 192 16.29 -19.18 2.71
N ALA A 193 16.89 -19.83 1.70
CA ALA A 193 17.48 -19.13 0.55
C ALA A 193 16.44 -18.41 -0.32
N VAL A 194 15.23 -18.97 -0.50
CA VAL A 194 14.13 -18.31 -1.23
C VAL A 194 13.53 -17.18 -0.39
N ALA A 195 13.36 -17.36 0.92
CA ALA A 195 12.91 -16.29 1.81
C ALA A 195 13.92 -15.14 1.89
N ILE A 196 15.21 -15.45 1.98
CA ILE A 196 16.30 -14.47 1.94
C ILE A 196 16.39 -13.85 0.54
N GLY A 197 16.23 -14.61 -0.54
CA GLY A 197 16.26 -14.11 -1.91
C GLY A 197 15.09 -13.17 -2.21
N GLY A 198 13.88 -13.54 -1.82
CA GLY A 198 12.69 -12.69 -1.92
C GLY A 198 12.77 -11.48 -0.99
N GLY A 199 13.26 -11.67 0.24
CA GLY A 199 13.53 -10.60 1.20
C GLY A 199 14.60 -9.62 0.71
N ILE A 200 15.69 -10.11 0.11
CA ILE A 200 16.74 -9.30 -0.51
C ILE A 200 16.21 -8.63 -1.76
N MET A 201 15.42 -9.29 -2.59
CA MET A 201 14.83 -8.67 -3.77
C MET A 201 13.89 -7.54 -3.35
N LEU A 202 13.03 -7.77 -2.35
CA LEU A 202 12.14 -6.76 -1.79
C LEU A 202 12.93 -5.62 -1.13
N LEU A 203 13.97 -5.95 -0.36
CA LEU A 203 14.87 -4.98 0.27
C LEU A 203 15.66 -4.19 -0.77
N CYS A 204 16.12 -4.82 -1.85
CA CYS A 204 16.81 -4.18 -2.97
C CYS A 204 15.84 -3.30 -3.76
N SER A 205 14.60 -3.73 -3.99
CA SER A 205 13.56 -2.89 -4.58
C SER A 205 13.27 -1.69 -3.70
N VAL A 206 13.14 -1.88 -2.38
CA VAL A 206 12.92 -0.80 -1.40
C VAL A 206 14.14 0.13 -1.31
N ILE A 207 15.37 -0.39 -1.29
CA ILE A 207 16.61 0.41 -1.24
C ILE A 207 16.83 1.13 -2.57
N PHE A 208 16.55 0.49 -3.70
CA PHE A 208 16.64 1.10 -5.03
C PHE A 208 15.64 2.24 -5.15
N LEU A 209 14.38 2.02 -4.72
CA LEU A 209 13.36 3.06 -4.68
C LEU A 209 13.74 4.18 -3.70
N ARG A 210 14.22 3.88 -2.49
CA ARG A 210 14.66 4.90 -1.50
C ARG A 210 15.92 5.66 -1.91
N ARG A 211 16.85 5.02 -2.63
CA ARG A 211 18.04 5.69 -3.19
C ARG A 211 17.67 6.58 -4.36
N HIS A 212 16.68 6.20 -5.14
CA HIS A 212 16.15 7.04 -6.22
C HIS A 212 15.11 8.04 -5.74
N GLU A 213 14.48 7.87 -4.57
CA GLU A 213 13.53 8.82 -3.97
C GLU A 213 14.19 10.19 -3.77
N ALA A 214 15.42 10.25 -3.25
CA ALA A 214 16.12 11.51 -3.07
C ALA A 214 16.44 12.21 -4.40
N ARG A 215 16.72 11.44 -5.45
CA ARG A 215 17.05 11.97 -6.78
C ARG A 215 15.80 12.37 -7.56
N LEU A 216 14.74 11.57 -7.49
CA LEU A 216 13.44 11.82 -8.12
C LEU A 216 12.68 12.94 -7.38
N ALA A 217 12.80 13.04 -6.06
CA ALA A 217 12.27 14.17 -5.29
C ALA A 217 13.02 15.44 -5.63
N ALA A 218 14.36 15.41 -5.68
CA ALA A 218 15.16 16.57 -6.10
C ALA A 218 14.91 16.96 -7.56
N GLU A 219 14.71 16.00 -8.47
CA GLU A 219 14.38 16.26 -9.87
C GLU A 219 12.94 16.79 -10.02
N ALA A 220 11.99 16.31 -9.22
CA ALA A 220 10.61 16.82 -9.19
C ALA A 220 10.55 18.23 -8.58
N GLU A 221 11.31 18.51 -7.52
CA GLU A 221 11.47 19.83 -6.91
C GLU A 221 12.14 20.79 -7.90
N ALA A 222 13.23 20.39 -8.55
CA ALA A 222 13.92 21.22 -9.53
C ALA A 222 13.09 21.47 -10.80
N ALA A 223 12.32 20.47 -11.26
CA ALA A 223 11.39 20.66 -12.38
C ALA A 223 10.27 21.64 -12.01
N ALA A 224 9.70 21.52 -10.81
CA ALA A 224 8.70 22.45 -10.29
C ALA A 224 9.26 23.88 -10.14
N GLU A 225 10.50 24.03 -9.64
CA GLU A 225 11.17 25.32 -9.49
C GLU A 225 11.52 26.00 -10.82
N ARG A 226 11.97 25.22 -11.83
CA ARG A 226 12.26 25.76 -13.18
C ARG A 226 11.01 26.26 -13.87
N GLU A 227 9.92 25.50 -13.81
CA GLU A 227 8.62 25.93 -14.32
C GLU A 227 8.09 27.15 -13.56
N MET A 228 8.38 27.23 -12.25
CA MET A 228 8.06 28.38 -11.39
C MET A 228 8.85 29.65 -11.77
N ASN A 229 10.13 29.56 -12.11
CA ASN A 229 10.92 30.74 -12.53
C ASN A 229 10.56 31.22 -13.94
N GLN A 230 10.31 30.30 -14.88
CA GLN A 230 9.91 30.65 -16.24
C GLN A 230 8.53 31.34 -16.31
N SER A 231 7.61 30.96 -15.43
CA SER A 231 6.29 31.61 -15.32
C SER A 231 6.33 32.98 -14.63
N GLY A 232 7.29 33.20 -13.73
CA GLY A 232 7.54 34.52 -13.11
C GLY A 232 8.06 35.55 -14.12
N GLU A 233 9.04 35.17 -14.94
CA GLU A 233 9.61 36.05 -15.98
C GLU A 233 8.62 36.42 -17.10
N GLN A 234 7.60 35.59 -17.34
CA GLN A 234 6.54 35.87 -18.32
C GLN A 234 5.47 36.84 -17.81
N THR A 235 5.37 37.06 -16.49
CA THR A 235 4.37 37.97 -15.89
C THR A 235 4.93 39.38 -15.68
N GLU A 236 6.25 39.55 -15.77
CA GLU A 236 6.96 40.83 -15.60
C GLU A 236 7.24 41.57 -16.93
N LYS A 237 6.84 40.98 -18.07
CA LYS A 237 6.85 41.61 -19.40
C LYS A 237 5.43 41.96 -19.84
#